data_AF-A0A496A8H6-F1
#
_entry.id   AF-A0A496A8H6-F1
#
_cell.length_a   1.000
_cell.length_b   1.000
_cell.length_c   1.000
_cell.angle_alpha   90.00
_cell.angle_beta   90.00
_cell.angle_gamma   90.00
#
_symmetry.space_group_name_H-M   'P 1'
#
loop_
_entity.id
_entity.type
_entity.pdbx_description
1 polymer ?
#
loop_
_entity_poly.entity_id
_entity_poly.type
_entity_poly.pdbx_seq_one_letter_code
_entity_poly.pdbx_strand_id
1 'polypeptide(L)'
;MNGTNRQHRLEQLRLHEAEGSLTEQEHEELLSIFAELDAEEAEALKPGKEKSQQLQEEKTALEKTALQLQDIVTEHKQLLTDARAYLTQLQSKRALLADKYYRLTGQNLSQG
;
A
#
# COMPACT_ATOMS: atom_id res chain seq x y z
N MET A 1 31.62 -22.93 -17.35
CA MET A 1 33.06 -22.71 -17.57
C MET A 1 33.37 -21.56 -18.55
N ASN A 2 32.38 -20.77 -19.03
CA ASN A 2 32.62 -19.68 -19.98
C ASN A 2 32.89 -18.30 -19.34
N GLY A 3 32.60 -18.10 -18.05
CA GLY A 3 32.74 -16.80 -17.38
C GLY A 3 34.19 -16.33 -17.23
N THR A 4 35.12 -17.24 -16.96
CA THR A 4 36.55 -16.94 -16.82
C THR A 4 37.17 -16.52 -18.15
N ASN A 5 36.71 -17.07 -19.28
CA ASN A 5 37.22 -16.71 -20.61
C ASN A 5 36.74 -15.31 -21.04
N ARG A 6 35.46 -14.97 -20.76
CA ARG A 6 34.88 -13.65 -21.03
C ARG A 6 35.52 -12.53 -20.20
N GLN A 7 35.78 -12.76 -18.91
CA GLN A 7 36.47 -11.78 -18.05
C GLN A 7 37.90 -11.49 -18.52
N HIS A 8 38.67 -12.52 -18.88
CA HIS A 8 40.01 -12.34 -19.43
C HIS A 8 39.99 -11.59 -20.77
N ARG A 9 39.00 -11.84 -21.65
CA ARG A 9 38.87 -11.11 -22.90
C ARG A 9 38.52 -9.64 -22.68
N LEU A 10 37.61 -9.35 -21.74
CA LEU A 10 37.27 -7.97 -21.38
C LEU A 10 38.47 -7.20 -20.79
N GLU A 11 39.28 -7.84 -19.94
CA GLU A 11 40.52 -7.26 -19.41
C GLU A 11 41.52 -6.92 -20.53
N GLN A 12 41.70 -7.82 -21.51
CA GLN A 12 42.55 -7.56 -22.67
C GLN A 12 42.05 -6.38 -23.50
N LEU A 13 40.75 -6.34 -23.81
CA LEU A 13 40.16 -5.24 -24.58
C LEU A 13 40.30 -3.90 -23.85
N ARG A 14 40.15 -3.87 -22.52
CA ARG A 14 40.37 -2.66 -21.72
C ARG A 14 41.83 -2.21 -21.68
N LEU A 15 42.78 -3.14 -21.69
CA LEU A 15 44.21 -2.81 -21.80
C LEU A 15 44.53 -2.19 -23.16
N HIS A 16 44.02 -2.79 -24.25
CA HIS A 16 44.18 -2.23 -25.59
C HIS A 16 43.53 -0.85 -25.76
N GLU A 17 42.37 -0.63 -25.13
CA GLU A 17 41.70 0.66 -25.09
C GLU A 17 42.54 1.71 -24.34
N ALA A 18 43.07 1.36 -23.16
CA ALA A 18 43.92 2.24 -22.37
C ALA A 18 45.25 2.59 -23.06
N GLU A 19 45.79 1.66 -23.85
CA GLU A 19 46.98 1.86 -24.68
C GLU A 19 46.70 2.60 -25.99
N GLY A 20 45.42 2.88 -26.31
CA GLY A 20 45.02 3.51 -27.58
C GLY A 20 45.28 2.64 -28.80
N SER A 21 45.44 1.32 -28.61
CA SER A 21 45.75 0.34 -29.65
C SER A 21 44.54 -0.49 -30.10
N LEU A 22 43.35 -0.16 -29.59
CA LEU A 22 42.11 -0.84 -29.89
C LEU A 22 41.75 -0.72 -31.38
N THR A 23 41.54 -1.86 -32.03
CA THR A 23 41.03 -1.91 -33.40
C THR A 23 39.52 -1.70 -33.44
N GLU A 24 38.97 -1.35 -34.61
CA GLU A 24 37.52 -1.19 -34.80
C GLU A 24 36.75 -2.47 -34.43
N GLN A 25 37.29 -3.64 -34.80
CA GLN A 25 36.71 -4.94 -34.48
C GLN A 25 36.70 -5.21 -32.96
N GLU A 26 37.77 -4.83 -32.26
CA GLU A 26 37.86 -4.96 -30.80
C GLU A 26 36.96 -3.96 -30.08
N HIS A 27 36.72 -2.79 -30.68
CA HIS A 27 35.74 -1.83 -30.18
C HIS A 27 34.31 -2.36 -30.29
N GLU A 28 33.94 -2.93 -31.44
CA GLU A 28 32.64 -3.59 -31.63
C GLU A 28 32.47 -4.78 -30.65
N GLU A 29 33.52 -5.58 -30.44
CA GLU A 29 33.50 -6.69 -29.48
C GLU A 29 33.29 -6.19 -28.04
N LEU A 30 33.99 -5.12 -27.64
CA LEU A 30 33.84 -4.51 -26.31
C LEU A 30 32.42 -3.96 -26.09
N LEU A 31 31.86 -3.27 -27.09
CA LEU A 31 30.47 -2.80 -27.05
C LEU A 31 29.47 -3.97 -26.94
N SER A 32 29.70 -5.05 -27.67
CA SER A 32 28.88 -6.26 -27.60
C SER A 32 28.92 -6.87 -26.20
N ILE A 33 30.11 -6.98 -25.58
CA ILE A 33 30.25 -7.53 -24.23
C ILE A 33 29.48 -6.68 -23.21
N PHE A 34 29.54 -5.35 -23.30
CA PHE A 34 28.79 -4.46 -22.42
C PHE A 34 27.27 -4.57 -22.64
N ALA A 35 26.81 -4.61 -23.89
CA ALA A 35 25.39 -4.78 -24.19
C ALA A 35 24.84 -6.10 -23.63
N GLU A 36 25.62 -7.17 -23.67
CA GLU A 36 25.28 -8.45 -23.04
C GLU A 36 25.24 -8.35 -21.51
N LEU A 37 26.20 -7.66 -20.87
CA LEU A 37 26.19 -7.44 -19.42
C LEU A 37 24.97 -6.63 -18.98
N ASP A 38 24.63 -5.57 -19.72
CA ASP A 38 23.46 -4.74 -19.45
C ASP A 38 22.17 -5.56 -19.59
N ALA A 39 22.10 -6.47 -20.58
CA ALA A 39 20.98 -7.38 -20.73
C ALA A 39 20.87 -8.37 -19.57
N GLU A 40 21.99 -8.98 -19.15
CA GLU A 40 22.05 -9.89 -18.00
C GLU A 40 21.66 -9.18 -16.69
N GLU A 41 22.13 -7.95 -16.48
CA GLU A 41 21.76 -7.13 -15.32
C GLU A 41 20.27 -6.78 -15.36
N ALA A 42 19.75 -6.35 -16.51
CA ALA A 42 18.33 -6.06 -16.67
C ALA A 42 17.47 -7.28 -16.35
N GLU A 43 17.85 -8.47 -16.81
CA GLU A 43 17.16 -9.72 -16.48
C GLU A 43 17.25 -10.09 -15.00
N ALA A 44 18.42 -9.94 -14.39
CA ALA A 44 18.60 -10.20 -12.96
C ALA A 44 17.76 -9.25 -12.09
N LEU A 45 17.55 -8.01 -12.54
CA LEU A 45 16.78 -7.00 -11.83
C LEU A 45 15.25 -7.11 -12.05
N LYS A 46 14.79 -7.77 -13.12
CA LYS A 46 13.35 -7.92 -13.44
C LYS A 46 12.52 -8.43 -12.25
N PRO A 47 12.88 -9.53 -11.56
CA PRO A 47 12.06 -10.05 -10.45
C PRO A 47 11.93 -9.07 -9.29
N GLY A 48 13.00 -8.32 -9.00
CA GLY A 48 12.99 -7.29 -7.96
C GLY A 48 12.07 -6.12 -8.32
N LYS A 49 12.11 -5.67 -9.57
CA LYS A 49 11.22 -4.62 -10.08
C LYS A 49 9.76 -5.06 -10.08
N GLU A 50 9.47 -6.26 -10.57
CA GLU A 50 8.12 -6.83 -10.58
C GLU A 50 7.56 -6.98 -9.17
N LYS A 51 8.35 -7.51 -8.23
CA LYS A 51 7.95 -7.63 -6.83
C LYS A 51 7.71 -6.26 -6.18
N SER A 52 8.56 -5.29 -6.46
CA SER A 52 8.39 -3.92 -5.96
C SER A 52 7.09 -3.29 -6.48
N GLN A 53 6.76 -3.51 -7.74
CA GLN A 53 5.53 -3.01 -8.33
C GLN A 53 4.29 -3.68 -7.72
N GLN A 54 4.31 -5.02 -7.58
CA GLN A 54 3.22 -5.76 -6.93
C GLN A 54 2.97 -5.28 -5.50
N LEU A 55 4.03 -5.09 -4.71
CA LEU A 55 3.91 -4.58 -3.34
C LEU A 55 3.36 -3.15 -3.28
N GLN A 56 3.71 -2.32 -4.27
CA GLN A 56 3.20 -0.95 -4.34
C GLN A 56 1.69 -0.93 -4.71
N GLU A 57 1.27 -1.81 -5.61
CA GLU A 57 -0.15 -2.00 -5.96
C GLU A 57 -0.95 -2.52 -4.76
N GLU A 58 -0.44 -3.53 -4.06
CA GLU A 58 -1.05 -4.08 -2.85
C GLU A 58 -1.16 -3.03 -1.74
N LYS A 59 -0.08 -2.26 -1.50
CA LYS A 59 -0.09 -1.15 -0.55
C LYS A 59 -1.18 -0.13 -0.88
N THR A 60 -1.29 0.26 -2.15
CA THR A 60 -2.29 1.25 -2.59
C THR A 60 -3.72 0.71 -2.39
N ALA A 61 -3.95 -0.57 -2.67
CA ALA A 61 -5.24 -1.22 -2.43
C ALA A 61 -5.59 -1.30 -0.93
N LEU A 62 -4.62 -1.61 -0.09
CA LEU A 62 -4.78 -1.65 1.37
C LEU A 62 -5.05 -0.25 1.94
N GLU A 63 -4.34 0.78 1.47
CA GLU A 63 -4.58 2.17 1.89
C GLU A 63 -6.00 2.63 1.55
N LYS A 64 -6.49 2.30 0.35
CA LYS A 64 -7.88 2.56 -0.04
C LYS A 64 -8.88 1.84 0.87
N THR A 65 -8.62 0.58 1.19
CA THR A 65 -9.48 -0.22 2.07
C THR A 65 -9.50 0.36 3.49
N ALA A 66 -8.34 0.78 4.01
CA ALA A 66 -8.22 1.40 5.32
C ALA A 66 -9.03 2.70 5.41
N LEU A 67 -8.98 3.54 4.38
CA LEU A 67 -9.79 4.77 4.31
C LEU A 67 -11.30 4.45 4.37
N GLN A 68 -11.76 3.48 3.57
CA GLN A 68 -13.17 3.07 3.57
C GLN A 68 -13.62 2.52 4.93
N LEU A 69 -12.77 1.73 5.60
CA LEU A 69 -13.06 1.23 6.94
C LEU A 69 -13.10 2.37 7.97
N GLN A 70 -12.24 3.37 7.83
CA GLN A 70 -12.23 4.55 8.70
C GLN A 70 -13.52 5.37 8.55
N ASP A 71 -14.02 5.52 7.33
CA ASP A 71 -15.30 6.18 7.05
C ASP A 71 -16.46 5.42 7.73
N ILE A 72 -16.52 4.09 7.54
CA ILE A 72 -17.54 3.23 8.18
C ILE A 72 -17.50 3.35 9.71
N VAL A 73 -16.31 3.32 10.31
CA VAL A 73 -16.15 3.46 11.77
C VAL A 73 -16.62 4.83 12.24
N THR A 74 -16.36 5.88 11.46
CA THR A 74 -16.80 7.24 11.77
C THR A 74 -18.33 7.34 11.75
N GLU A 75 -18.97 6.79 10.71
CA GLU A 75 -20.43 6.73 10.62
C GLU A 75 -21.05 5.92 11.78
N HIS A 76 -20.47 4.77 12.14
CA HIS A 76 -20.97 3.97 13.27
C HIS A 76 -20.87 4.72 14.60
N LYS A 77 -19.79 5.47 14.83
CA LYS A 77 -19.65 6.31 16.04
C LYS A 77 -20.69 7.41 16.07
N GLN A 78 -20.99 8.02 14.92
CA GLN A 78 -22.02 9.04 14.82
C GLN A 78 -23.40 8.45 15.10
N LEU A 79 -23.77 7.35 14.45
CA LEU A 79 -25.04 6.65 14.68
C LEU A 79 -25.23 6.24 16.14
N LEU A 80 -24.18 5.76 16.78
CA LEU A 80 -24.22 5.36 18.19
C LEU A 80 -24.38 6.57 19.12
N THR A 81 -23.79 7.71 18.77
CA THR A 81 -23.98 8.98 19.49
C THR A 81 -25.43 9.47 19.35
N ASP A 82 -25.97 9.43 18.14
CA ASP A 82 -27.34 9.86 17.84
C ASP A 82 -28.37 8.95 18.53
N ALA A 83 -28.14 7.63 18.52
CA ALA A 83 -29.00 6.66 19.21
C ALA A 83 -29.03 6.91 20.73
N ARG A 84 -27.87 7.22 21.34
CA ARG A 84 -27.79 7.57 22.77
C ARG A 84 -28.52 8.87 23.08
N ALA A 85 -28.36 9.88 22.23
CA ALA A 85 -29.07 11.15 22.38
C ALA A 85 -30.59 10.93 22.29
N TYR A 86 -31.05 10.16 21.31
CA TYR A 86 -32.45 9.84 21.13
C TYR A 86 -33.04 9.06 22.30
N LEU A 87 -32.31 8.06 22.82
CA LEU A 87 -32.73 7.28 23.99
C LEU A 87 -32.85 8.18 25.24
N THR A 88 -31.92 9.12 25.43
CA THR A 88 -31.98 10.09 26.52
C THR A 88 -33.21 11.00 26.41
N GLN A 89 -33.53 11.45 25.20
CA GLN A 89 -34.74 12.24 24.93
C GLN A 89 -36.02 11.43 25.22
N LEU A 90 -36.08 10.16 24.83
CA LEU A 90 -37.21 9.29 25.11
C LEU A 90 -37.39 9.05 26.60
N GLN A 91 -36.31 8.78 27.33
CA GLN A 91 -36.35 8.64 28.79
C GLN A 91 -36.87 9.91 29.46
N SER A 92 -36.43 11.08 29.01
CA SER A 92 -36.90 12.38 29.52
C SER A 92 -38.39 12.59 29.23
N LYS A 93 -38.85 12.31 28.00
CA LYS A 93 -40.26 12.38 27.62
C LYS A 93 -41.13 11.43 28.44
N ARG A 94 -40.65 10.20 28.67
CA ARG A 94 -41.32 9.20 29.49
C ARG A 94 -41.46 9.68 30.94
N ALA A 95 -40.40 10.25 31.52
CA ALA A 95 -40.45 10.81 32.87
C ALA A 95 -41.48 11.94 32.98
N LEU A 96 -41.52 12.86 32.01
CA LEU A 96 -42.53 13.92 31.96
C LEU A 96 -43.95 13.39 31.85
N LEU A 97 -44.18 12.36 31.03
CA LEU A 97 -45.49 11.72 30.90
C LEU A 97 -45.91 11.00 32.18
N ALA A 98 -44.99 10.31 32.84
CA ALA A 98 -45.25 9.66 34.12
C ALA A 98 -45.64 10.67 35.21
N ASP A 99 -44.93 11.80 35.30
CA ASP A 99 -45.27 12.90 36.23
C ASP A 99 -46.64 13.51 35.91
N LYS A 100 -46.92 13.81 34.63
CA LYS A 100 -48.23 14.31 34.22
C LYS A 100 -49.36 13.33 34.55
N TYR A 101 -49.15 12.05 34.29
CA TYR A 101 -50.13 11.02 34.62
C TYR A 101 -50.39 10.95 36.13
N TYR A 102 -49.32 10.92 36.93
CA TYR A 102 -49.43 10.92 38.40
C TYR A 102 -50.22 12.12 38.92
N ARG A 103 -49.95 13.33 38.40
CA ARG A 103 -50.70 14.53 38.79
C ARG A 103 -52.19 14.46 38.43
N LEU A 104 -52.55 13.75 37.36
CA LEU A 104 -53.93 13.63 36.89
C LEU A 104 -54.70 12.52 37.61
N THR A 105 -54.06 11.39 37.91
CA THR A 105 -54.73 10.17 38.40
C THR A 105 -54.40 9.82 39.84
N GLY A 106 -53.36 10.42 40.42
CA GLY A 106 -52.80 10.05 41.73
C GLY A 106 -52.07 8.70 41.73
N GLN A 107 -51.94 8.05 40.56
CA GLN A 107 -51.34 6.72 40.41
C GLN A 107 -50.04 6.80 39.60
N ASN A 108 -49.09 5.90 39.89
CA ASN A 108 -47.87 5.80 39.10
C ASN A 108 -48.14 5.12 37.76
N LEU A 109 -47.60 5.67 36.67
CA LEU A 109 -47.62 5.01 35.37
C LEU A 109 -46.69 3.78 35.45
N SER A 110 -47.26 2.57 35.39
CA SER A 110 -46.49 1.33 35.52
C SER A 110 -45.48 1.19 34.36
N GLN A 111 -44.27 0.76 34.71
CA GLN A 111 -43.21 0.54 33.71
C GLN A 111 -43.48 -0.77 32.97
N GLY A 112 -43.77 -0.67 31.68
CA GLY A 112 -43.56 -1.76 30.72
C GLY A 112 -42.12 -1.76 30.22
#